data_AF-A0A6P1Y456-F1
#
_entry.id   AF-A0A6P1Y456-F1
#
_cell.length_a   1.000
_cell.length_b   1.000
_cell.length_c   1.000
_cell.angle_alpha   90.00
_cell.angle_beta   90.00
_cell.angle_gamma   90.00
#
_symmetry.space_group_name_H-M   'P 1'
#
loop_
_entity.id
_entity.type
_entity.pdbx_description
1 polymer ?
#
loop_
_entity_poly.entity_id
_entity_poly.type
_entity_poly.pdbx_seq_one_letter_code
_entity_poly.pdbx_strand_id
1 'polypeptide(L)'
;MKKTAILCTVFFVLGAVLLFAVSYDNNEYQRKSRAYSELARRAYSEGDYDASIEYSRLAEENAQKSADYIQYMLARVEAEQAMNRARTRYTWAKNNKAEEKYPEAFKTATEALQAGNTAFGNKDFDVAVVCAKKVLDALAVVTGDESSFATLPAQYRIRTWRGERDCLWNIAKDKAIYDNPYLWRKLYEANKNKLPDPNNPDWVEPGIILTIPSLRGEKRDGMYDPAVTYEKLPSGKK
;
A
#
# COMPACT_ATOMS: atom_id res chain seq x y z
N MET A 1 -55.62 -3.47 -28.83
CA MET A 1 -55.04 -4.70 -29.44
C MET A 1 -53.57 -4.76 -29.03
N LYS A 2 -53.10 -5.95 -28.62
CA LYS A 2 -51.76 -6.24 -28.08
C LYS A 2 -50.68 -6.29 -29.19
N LYS A 3 -49.40 -6.26 -28.74
CA LYS A 3 -48.12 -6.63 -29.41
C LYS A 3 -47.45 -5.42 -30.12
N THR A 4 -46.17 -5.05 -29.98
CA THR A 4 -44.86 -5.70 -29.73
C THR A 4 -43.87 -4.63 -29.20
N ALA A 5 -43.20 -4.76 -28.06
CA ALA A 5 -41.91 -5.45 -27.80
C ALA A 5 -40.66 -4.91 -28.55
N ILE A 6 -39.77 -4.28 -27.76
CA ILE A 6 -38.29 -4.28 -27.79
C ILE A 6 -37.58 -3.63 -28.99
N LEU A 7 -36.95 -2.46 -28.75
CA LEU A 7 -35.83 -1.97 -29.56
C LEU A 7 -34.74 -1.33 -28.69
N CYS A 8 -33.71 -2.13 -28.43
CA CYS A 8 -32.29 -1.78 -28.35
C CYS A 8 -31.88 -0.47 -27.64
N THR A 9 -31.89 -0.48 -26.31
CA THR A 9 -30.94 0.26 -25.47
C THR A 9 -29.55 -0.38 -25.59
N VAL A 10 -28.85 -0.16 -26.69
CA VAL A 10 -27.42 -0.44 -26.85
C VAL A 10 -26.75 0.84 -27.35
N PHE A 11 -26.69 1.85 -26.47
CA PHE A 11 -25.90 3.06 -26.72
C PHE A 11 -25.35 3.65 -25.42
N PHE A 12 -24.88 2.78 -24.52
CA PHE A 12 -24.22 3.20 -23.27
C PHE A 12 -23.07 2.24 -22.88
N VAL A 13 -22.23 1.86 -23.85
CA VAL A 13 -20.97 1.14 -23.59
C VAL A 13 -19.75 1.83 -24.22
N LEU A 14 -19.90 2.99 -24.85
CA LEU A 14 -18.75 3.81 -25.21
C LEU A 14 -18.41 4.82 -24.11
N GLY A 15 -17.29 4.56 -23.43
CA GLY A 15 -16.37 5.65 -23.11
C GLY A 15 -16.14 6.03 -21.65
N ALA A 16 -16.35 5.14 -20.68
CA ALA A 16 -15.80 5.32 -19.33
C ALA A 16 -14.36 4.77 -19.19
N VAL A 17 -13.53 4.90 -20.23
CA VAL A 17 -12.12 4.49 -20.22
C VAL A 17 -11.22 5.72 -20.31
N LEU A 18 -11.29 6.64 -19.35
CA LEU A 18 -10.32 7.74 -19.25
C LEU A 18 -10.11 8.19 -17.79
N LEU A 19 -9.80 7.29 -16.86
CA LEU A 19 -9.28 7.70 -15.55
C LEU A 19 -8.22 6.72 -14.98
N PHE A 20 -7.23 6.32 -15.77
CA PHE A 20 -5.98 5.73 -15.21
C PHE A 20 -4.77 6.04 -16.12
N ALA A 21 -4.52 7.32 -16.39
CA ALA A 21 -3.38 7.75 -17.22
C ALA A 21 -2.30 8.54 -16.45
N VAL A 22 -2.29 8.49 -15.12
CA VAL A 22 -1.26 9.16 -14.32
C VAL A 22 -0.63 8.17 -13.36
N SER A 23 0.49 7.59 -13.81
CA SER A 23 1.57 6.91 -13.04
C SER A 23 2.12 5.65 -13.73
N TYR A 24 1.51 5.12 -14.80
CA TYR A 24 1.95 3.87 -15.46
C TYR A 24 2.77 4.04 -16.75
N ASP A 25 2.82 5.23 -17.34
CA ASP A 25 3.53 5.47 -18.62
C ASP A 25 5.06 5.52 -18.49
N ASN A 26 5.58 5.45 -17.27
CA ASN A 26 7.03 5.38 -17.02
C ASN A 26 7.59 3.95 -17.11
N ASN A 27 6.73 2.92 -17.26
CA ASN A 27 7.17 1.54 -17.47
C ASN A 27 7.33 1.26 -18.98
N GLU A 28 8.57 1.24 -19.44
CA GLU A 28 8.95 0.97 -20.83
C GLU A 28 8.36 -0.34 -21.37
N TYR A 29 8.34 -1.40 -20.55
CA TYR A 29 7.84 -2.71 -20.96
C TYR A 29 6.33 -2.69 -21.23
N GLN A 30 5.58 -1.92 -20.44
CA GLN A 30 4.14 -1.74 -20.67
C GLN A 30 3.89 -1.05 -22.02
N ARG A 31 4.69 -0.04 -22.35
CA ARG A 31 4.60 0.66 -23.64
C ARG A 31 4.94 -0.27 -24.81
N LYS A 32 6.00 -1.07 -24.70
CA LYS A 32 6.38 -2.07 -25.72
C LYS A 32 5.30 -3.13 -25.89
N SER A 33 4.75 -3.66 -24.80
CA SER A 33 3.67 -4.65 -24.84
C SER A 33 2.45 -4.13 -25.61
N ARG A 34 2.04 -2.88 -25.35
CA ARG A 34 0.95 -2.21 -26.08
C ARG A 34 1.28 -2.03 -27.56
N ALA A 35 2.49 -1.56 -27.88
CA ALA A 35 2.92 -1.36 -29.26
C ALA A 35 2.92 -2.67 -30.07
N TYR A 36 3.46 -3.76 -29.51
CA TYR A 36 3.42 -5.06 -30.16
C TYR A 36 2.01 -5.63 -30.27
N SER A 37 1.15 -5.39 -29.28
CA SER A 37 -0.27 -5.77 -29.37
C SER A 37 -0.98 -5.07 -30.54
N GLU A 38 -0.66 -3.79 -30.79
CA GLU A 38 -1.19 -3.06 -31.95
C GLU A 38 -0.64 -3.59 -33.26
N LEU A 39 0.65 -3.90 -33.34
CA LEU A 39 1.28 -4.51 -34.52
C LEU A 39 0.68 -5.89 -34.82
N ALA A 40 0.46 -6.72 -33.80
CA ALA A 40 -0.19 -8.02 -33.94
C ALA A 40 -1.59 -7.89 -34.55
N ARG A 41 -2.39 -6.94 -34.05
CA ARG A 41 -3.74 -6.69 -34.59
C ARG A 41 -3.72 -6.24 -36.05
N ARG A 42 -2.76 -5.38 -36.42
CA ARG A 42 -2.59 -4.91 -37.80
C ARG A 42 -2.19 -6.07 -38.72
N ALA A 43 -1.15 -6.82 -38.36
CA ALA A 43 -0.69 -7.99 -39.12
C ALA A 43 -1.81 -9.03 -39.31
N TYR A 44 -2.59 -9.30 -38.26
CA TYR A 44 -3.76 -10.19 -38.34
C TYR A 44 -4.80 -9.68 -39.34
N SER A 45 -5.12 -8.37 -39.31
CA SER A 45 -6.09 -7.77 -40.23
C SER A 45 -5.60 -7.73 -41.68
N GLU A 46 -4.28 -7.73 -41.89
CA GLU A 46 -3.62 -7.75 -43.20
C GLU A 46 -3.45 -9.19 -43.74
N GLY A 47 -3.76 -10.21 -42.93
CA GLY A 47 -3.61 -11.62 -43.29
C GLY A 47 -2.20 -12.18 -43.08
N ASP A 48 -1.28 -11.39 -42.53
CA ASP A 48 0.06 -11.83 -42.13
C ASP A 48 0.00 -12.48 -40.73
N TYR A 49 -0.48 -13.72 -40.71
CA TYR A 49 -0.65 -14.48 -39.48
C TYR A 49 0.68 -14.80 -38.78
N ASP A 50 1.76 -15.01 -39.54
CA ASP A 50 3.08 -15.30 -38.99
C ASP A 50 3.63 -14.09 -38.22
N ALA A 51 3.57 -12.89 -38.81
CA ALA A 51 3.94 -11.66 -38.11
C ALA A 51 3.02 -11.39 -36.91
N SER A 52 1.71 -11.66 -37.04
CA SER A 52 0.76 -11.53 -35.94
C SER A 52 1.14 -12.41 -34.74
N ILE A 53 1.56 -13.66 -34.97
CA ILE A 53 1.98 -14.59 -33.92
C ILE A 53 3.24 -14.06 -33.23
N GLU A 54 4.25 -13.64 -33.99
CA GLU A 54 5.50 -13.11 -33.42
C GLU A 54 5.28 -11.84 -32.61
N TYR A 55 4.48 -10.89 -33.12
CA TYR A 55 4.13 -9.69 -32.36
C TYR A 55 3.33 -10.01 -31.11
N SER A 56 2.44 -10.99 -31.14
CA SER A 56 1.71 -11.43 -29.95
C SER A 56 2.66 -11.99 -28.89
N ARG A 57 3.64 -12.82 -29.30
CA ARG A 57 4.69 -13.35 -28.41
C ARG A 57 5.53 -12.23 -27.78
N LEU A 58 5.96 -11.25 -28.57
CA LEU A 58 6.71 -10.09 -28.08
C LEU A 58 5.87 -9.22 -27.13
N ALA A 59 4.57 -9.08 -27.39
CA ALA A 59 3.66 -8.38 -26.51
C ALA A 59 3.54 -9.06 -25.14
N GLU A 60 3.42 -10.39 -25.12
CA GLU A 60 3.37 -11.21 -23.91
C GLU A 60 4.68 -11.14 -23.11
N GLU A 61 5.83 -11.29 -23.78
CA GLU A 61 7.14 -11.19 -23.13
C GLU A 61 7.34 -9.83 -22.43
N ASN A 62 6.92 -8.73 -23.09
CA ASN A 62 6.97 -7.40 -22.50
C ASN A 62 5.91 -7.20 -21.40
N ALA A 63 4.76 -7.85 -21.49
CA ALA A 63 3.78 -7.83 -20.40
C ALA A 63 4.33 -8.50 -19.14
N GLN A 64 5.03 -9.63 -19.28
CA GLN A 64 5.68 -10.30 -18.16
C GLN A 64 6.79 -9.42 -17.54
N LYS A 65 7.69 -8.86 -18.36
CA LYS A 65 8.73 -7.94 -17.89
C LYS A 65 8.15 -6.72 -17.17
N SER A 66 7.02 -6.21 -17.68
CA SER A 66 6.28 -5.11 -17.04
C SER A 66 5.80 -5.51 -15.65
N ALA A 67 5.19 -6.69 -15.52
CA ALA A 67 4.71 -7.21 -14.24
C ALA A 67 5.86 -7.38 -13.23
N ASP A 68 6.97 -7.98 -13.65
CA ASP A 68 8.15 -8.19 -12.79
C ASP A 68 8.76 -6.85 -12.34
N TYR A 69 8.85 -5.87 -13.25
CA TYR A 69 9.32 -4.52 -12.94
C TYR A 69 8.42 -3.83 -11.89
N ILE A 70 7.10 -3.96 -12.03
CA ILE A 70 6.15 -3.38 -11.08
C ILE A 70 6.31 -4.03 -9.70
N GLN A 71 6.41 -5.37 -9.64
CA GLN A 71 6.64 -6.07 -8.37
C GLN A 71 7.94 -5.63 -7.70
N TYR A 72 9.03 -5.52 -8.47
CA TYR A 72 10.31 -5.01 -7.99
C TYR A 72 10.18 -3.60 -7.41
N MET A 73 9.50 -2.70 -8.11
CA MET A 73 9.32 -1.32 -7.66
C MET A 73 8.45 -1.23 -6.40
N LEU A 74 7.40 -2.05 -6.30
CA LEU A 74 6.56 -2.13 -5.10
C LEU A 74 7.36 -2.64 -3.90
N ALA A 75 8.09 -3.75 -4.06
CA ALA A 75 8.93 -4.32 -3.00
C ALA A 75 10.00 -3.33 -2.52
N ARG A 76 10.62 -2.60 -3.45
CA ARG A 76 11.58 -1.54 -3.11
C ARG A 76 10.95 -0.43 -2.27
N VAL A 77 9.80 0.09 -2.70
CA VAL A 77 9.10 1.18 -2.00
C VAL A 77 8.67 0.73 -0.60
N GLU A 78 8.14 -0.49 -0.47
CA GLU A 78 7.79 -1.06 0.82
C GLU A 78 9.00 -1.17 1.75
N ALA A 79 10.10 -1.74 1.26
CA ALA A 79 11.33 -1.87 2.03
C ALA A 79 11.91 -0.51 2.44
N GLU A 80 11.86 0.49 1.55
CA GLU A 80 12.32 1.84 1.83
C GLU A 80 11.49 2.49 2.96
N GLN A 81 10.17 2.39 2.88
CA GLN A 81 9.26 2.87 3.93
C GLN A 81 9.52 2.16 5.26
N ALA A 82 9.62 0.83 5.25
CA ALA A 82 9.86 0.04 6.45
C ALA A 82 11.21 0.40 7.10
N MET A 83 12.27 0.49 6.30
CA MET A 83 13.62 0.86 6.78
C MET A 83 13.65 2.30 7.31
N ASN A 84 12.93 3.24 6.71
CA ASN A 84 12.85 4.61 7.20
C ASN A 84 12.15 4.69 8.57
N ARG A 85 11.02 3.98 8.75
CA ARG A 85 10.36 3.85 10.07
C ARG A 85 11.30 3.27 11.12
N ALA A 86 12.01 2.20 10.77
CA ALA A 86 12.99 1.55 11.65
C ALA A 86 14.12 2.51 12.06
N ARG A 87 14.68 3.28 11.12
CA ARG A 87 15.71 4.29 11.38
C ARG A 87 15.19 5.40 12.30
N THR A 88 13.98 5.90 12.06
CA THR A 88 13.36 6.92 12.93
C THR A 88 13.20 6.41 14.35
N ARG A 89 12.69 5.18 14.54
CA ARG A 89 12.54 4.57 15.86
C ARG A 89 13.89 4.32 16.54
N TYR A 90 14.91 3.90 15.78
CA TYR A 90 16.26 3.71 16.29
C TYR A 90 16.87 5.01 16.80
N THR A 91 16.80 6.10 16.02
CA THR A 91 17.29 7.42 16.43
C THR A 91 16.56 7.92 17.67
N TRP A 92 15.23 7.76 17.72
CA TRP A 92 14.45 8.09 18.91
C TRP A 92 14.90 7.29 20.14
N ALA A 93 15.14 5.98 20.00
CA ALA A 93 15.57 5.13 21.09
C ALA A 93 16.94 5.56 21.61
N LYS A 94 17.86 5.88 20.70
CA LYS A 94 19.17 6.44 21.03
C LYS A 94 19.05 7.74 21.85
N ASN A 95 18.22 8.67 21.39
CA ASN A 95 17.98 9.95 22.09
C ASN A 95 17.38 9.76 23.48
N ASN A 96 16.59 8.70 23.68
CA ASN A 96 16.02 8.33 24.98
C ASN A 96 16.96 7.49 25.87
N LYS A 97 18.24 7.41 25.49
CA LYS A 97 19.30 6.67 26.19
C LYS A 97 19.00 5.17 26.30
N ALA A 98 18.42 4.59 25.24
CA ALA A 98 18.15 3.15 25.20
C ALA A 98 19.41 2.29 25.24
N GLU A 99 20.56 2.82 24.79
CA GLU A 99 21.87 2.19 24.94
C GLU A 99 22.20 1.82 26.40
N GLU A 100 21.85 2.72 27.34
CA GLU A 100 22.10 2.53 28.77
C GLU A 100 20.95 1.77 29.46
N LYS A 101 19.70 2.14 29.13
CA LYS A 101 18.50 1.61 29.82
C LYS A 101 18.06 0.24 29.32
N TYR A 102 18.30 -0.06 28.05
CA TYR A 102 17.82 -1.25 27.35
C TYR A 102 18.92 -1.84 26.44
N PRO A 103 20.11 -2.19 26.98
CA PRO A 103 21.28 -2.54 26.18
C PRO A 103 21.04 -3.73 25.23
N GLU A 104 20.36 -4.79 25.70
CA GLU A 104 20.05 -5.97 24.89
C GLU A 104 19.11 -5.64 23.71
N ALA A 105 18.08 -4.84 23.97
CA ALA A 105 17.13 -4.41 22.95
C ALA A 105 17.81 -3.51 21.91
N PHE A 106 18.65 -2.58 22.38
CA PHE A 106 19.37 -1.67 21.50
C PHE A 106 20.42 -2.38 20.64
N LYS A 107 21.16 -3.35 21.22
CA LYS A 107 22.08 -4.21 20.48
C LYS A 107 21.37 -5.00 19.37
N THR A 108 20.28 -5.68 19.72
CA THR A 108 19.45 -6.42 18.74
C THR A 108 18.95 -5.52 17.62
N ALA A 109 18.46 -4.32 17.97
CA ALA A 109 18.02 -3.32 17.00
C ALA A 109 19.16 -2.84 16.09
N THR A 110 20.37 -2.69 16.63
CA THR A 110 21.55 -2.24 15.89
C THR A 110 21.97 -3.28 14.84
N GLU A 111 22.07 -4.55 15.25
CA GLU A 111 22.42 -5.67 14.38
C GLU A 111 21.36 -5.87 13.27
N ALA A 112 20.08 -5.82 13.64
CA ALA A 112 18.98 -5.91 12.67
C ALA A 112 18.97 -4.74 11.68
N LEU A 113 19.25 -3.52 12.14
CA LEU A 113 19.30 -2.34 11.27
C LEU A 113 20.45 -2.42 10.28
N GLN A 114 21.62 -2.88 10.71
CA GLN A 114 22.78 -3.11 9.84
C GLN A 114 22.47 -4.18 8.78
N ALA A 115 21.95 -5.34 9.19
CA ALA A 115 21.54 -6.40 8.28
C ALA A 115 20.48 -5.93 7.27
N GLY A 116 19.51 -5.13 7.71
CA GLY A 116 18.49 -4.54 6.85
C GLY A 116 19.06 -3.57 5.82
N ASN A 117 20.03 -2.74 6.20
CA ASN A 117 20.72 -1.85 5.26
C ASN A 117 21.50 -2.62 4.19
N THR A 118 22.21 -3.70 4.58
CA THR A 118 22.92 -4.57 3.65
C THR A 118 21.95 -5.28 2.70
N ALA A 119 20.86 -5.85 3.22
CA ALA A 119 19.82 -6.49 2.40
C ALA A 119 19.21 -5.50 1.39
N PHE A 120 18.89 -4.28 1.83
CA PHE A 120 18.38 -3.24 0.93
C PHE A 120 19.39 -2.89 -0.18
N GLY A 121 20.68 -2.77 0.16
CA GLY A 121 21.75 -2.54 -0.82
C GLY A 121 21.91 -3.67 -1.83
N ASN A 122 21.69 -4.92 -1.40
CA ASN A 122 21.70 -6.10 -2.24
C ASN A 122 20.40 -6.30 -3.06
N LYS A 123 19.40 -5.41 -2.88
CA LYS A 123 18.05 -5.51 -3.45
C LYS A 123 17.22 -6.69 -2.92
N ASP A 124 17.61 -7.26 -1.79
CA ASP A 124 16.87 -8.27 -1.05
C ASP A 124 15.78 -7.58 -0.20
N PHE A 125 14.79 -6.98 -0.86
CA PHE A 125 13.80 -6.11 -0.22
C PHE A 125 12.95 -6.81 0.84
N ASP A 126 12.57 -8.07 0.62
CA ASP A 126 11.83 -8.86 1.59
C ASP A 126 12.61 -9.03 2.90
N VAL A 127 13.92 -9.28 2.78
CA VAL A 127 14.83 -9.42 3.94
C VAL A 127 14.98 -8.07 4.64
N ALA A 128 15.09 -6.97 3.89
CA ALA A 128 15.13 -5.62 4.46
C ALA A 128 13.87 -5.29 5.27
N VAL A 129 12.68 -5.64 4.78
CA VAL A 129 11.40 -5.47 5.51
C VAL A 129 11.40 -6.29 6.80
N VAL A 130 11.84 -7.56 6.75
CA VAL A 130 11.92 -8.42 7.94
C VAL A 130 12.88 -7.84 8.98
N CYS A 131 14.05 -7.34 8.55
CA CYS A 131 15.01 -6.69 9.43
C CYS A 131 14.46 -5.39 10.03
N ALA A 132 13.81 -4.55 9.24
CA ALA A 132 13.14 -3.34 9.73
C ALA A 132 12.12 -3.67 10.82
N LYS A 133 11.31 -4.72 10.62
CA LYS A 133 10.35 -5.19 11.63
C LYS A 133 11.05 -5.64 12.92
N LYS A 134 12.16 -6.39 12.82
CA LYS A 134 12.96 -6.80 13.99
C LYS A 134 13.47 -5.60 14.79
N VAL A 135 13.88 -4.51 14.13
CA VAL A 135 14.27 -3.25 14.80
C VAL A 135 13.10 -2.69 15.60
N LEU A 136 11.93 -2.57 14.98
CA LEU A 136 10.73 -2.02 15.63
C LEU A 136 10.29 -2.88 16.82
N ASP A 137 10.32 -4.20 16.67
CA ASP A 137 9.91 -5.14 17.72
C ASP A 137 10.91 -5.15 18.89
N ALA A 138 12.22 -5.12 18.61
CA ALA A 138 13.25 -5.01 19.65
C ALA A 138 13.12 -3.70 20.45
N LEU A 139 12.85 -2.58 19.77
CA LEU A 139 12.70 -1.26 20.39
C LEU A 139 11.30 -1.01 20.97
N ALA A 140 10.39 -1.99 20.94
CA ALA A 140 9.05 -1.84 21.49
C ALA A 140 9.02 -1.71 23.03
N VAL A 141 10.06 -2.24 23.70
CA VAL A 141 10.20 -2.17 25.18
C VAL A 141 10.75 -0.83 25.67
N VAL A 142 11.34 -0.04 24.77
CA VAL A 142 11.93 1.25 25.11
C VAL A 142 10.81 2.25 25.39
N THR A 143 10.85 2.86 26.57
CA THR A 143 9.95 3.96 26.97
C THR A 143 10.71 5.27 27.07
N GLY A 144 10.10 6.36 26.65
CA GLY A 144 10.74 7.67 26.61
C GLY A 144 9.81 8.77 26.13
N ASP A 145 10.36 9.96 25.92
CA ASP A 145 9.64 11.09 25.34
C ASP A 145 9.40 10.84 23.84
N GLU A 146 8.13 10.68 23.45
CA GLU A 146 7.68 10.45 22.06
C GLU A 146 7.29 11.76 21.35
N SER A 147 7.57 12.93 21.92
CA SER A 147 7.22 14.25 21.36
C SER A 147 7.76 14.51 19.94
N SER A 148 8.78 13.77 19.50
CA SER A 148 9.32 13.86 18.14
C SER A 148 8.57 13.02 17.10
N PHE A 149 7.62 12.18 17.52
CA PHE A 149 6.76 11.43 16.61
C PHE A 149 5.54 12.24 16.18
N ALA A 150 4.95 11.86 15.05
CA ALA A 150 3.72 12.50 14.61
C ALA A 150 2.54 12.05 15.50
N THR A 151 1.63 12.98 15.78
CA THR A 151 0.34 12.65 16.39
C THR A 151 -0.43 11.69 15.50
N LEU A 152 -1.17 10.76 16.12
CA LEU A 152 -1.97 9.75 15.42
C LEU A 152 -2.85 10.37 14.31
N PRO A 153 -2.97 9.75 13.13
CA PRO A 153 -3.68 10.32 12.00
C PRO A 153 -5.19 10.36 12.25
N ALA A 154 -5.85 11.47 11.90
CA ALA A 154 -7.32 11.59 11.95
C ALA A 154 -8.00 11.04 10.70
N GLN A 155 -7.28 11.01 9.59
CA GLN A 155 -7.81 10.60 8.29
C GLN A 155 -6.93 9.55 7.62
N TYR A 156 -7.55 8.70 6.82
CA TYR A 156 -6.87 7.70 6.02
C TYR A 156 -7.43 7.70 4.61
N ARG A 157 -6.57 7.89 3.60
CA ARG A 157 -6.96 7.70 2.20
C ARG A 157 -6.77 6.24 1.83
N ILE A 158 -7.85 5.55 1.47
CA ILE A 158 -7.79 4.17 0.99
C ILE A 158 -6.87 4.11 -0.23
N ARG A 159 -5.84 3.27 -0.17
CA ARG A 159 -4.90 3.01 -1.26
C ARG A 159 -5.37 1.80 -2.05
N THR A 160 -4.50 1.20 -2.84
CA THR A 160 -4.92 0.17 -3.78
C THR A 160 -4.98 -1.20 -3.12
N TRP A 161 -5.94 -2.02 -3.53
CA TRP A 161 -5.91 -3.43 -3.15
C TRP A 161 -4.68 -4.14 -3.72
N ARG A 162 -4.26 -3.80 -4.94
CA ARG A 162 -3.17 -4.48 -5.66
C ARG A 162 -1.79 -4.30 -5.00
N GLY A 163 -1.51 -3.13 -4.44
CA GLY A 163 -0.29 -2.87 -3.67
C GLY A 163 -0.48 -3.20 -2.19
N GLU A 164 -1.23 -2.34 -1.50
CA GLU A 164 -1.27 -2.29 -0.04
C GLU A 164 -2.27 -3.27 0.59
N ARG A 165 -3.15 -3.87 -0.24
CA ARG A 165 -4.24 -4.75 0.21
C ARG A 165 -5.16 -4.02 1.21
N ASP A 166 -5.38 -2.73 0.99
CA ASP A 166 -6.21 -1.92 1.87
C ASP A 166 -7.65 -2.44 1.86
N CYS A 167 -8.07 -2.97 3.01
CA CYS A 167 -9.46 -3.21 3.39
C CYS A 167 -9.64 -2.73 4.84
N LEU A 168 -10.88 -2.54 5.29
CA LEU A 168 -11.14 -2.01 6.64
C LEU A 168 -10.42 -2.81 7.74
N TRP A 169 -10.29 -4.12 7.56
CA TRP A 169 -9.55 -5.01 8.45
C TRP A 169 -8.04 -4.72 8.47
N ASN A 170 -7.41 -4.61 7.30
CA ASN A 170 -5.98 -4.32 7.19
C ASN A 170 -5.65 -2.90 7.66
N ILE A 171 -6.53 -1.93 7.36
CA ILE A 171 -6.39 -0.55 7.83
C ILE A 171 -6.48 -0.51 9.36
N ALA A 172 -7.44 -1.20 9.98
CA ALA A 172 -7.56 -1.24 11.44
C ALA A 172 -6.38 -1.96 12.11
N LYS A 173 -5.76 -2.94 11.43
CA LYS A 173 -4.57 -3.65 11.92
C LYS A 173 -3.33 -2.76 12.01
N ASP A 174 -3.24 -1.67 11.24
CA ASP A 174 -2.08 -0.79 11.28
C ASP A 174 -1.91 -0.16 12.67
N LYS A 175 -0.65 -0.14 13.15
CA LYS A 175 -0.26 0.36 14.48
C LYS A 175 -0.61 1.84 14.69
N ALA A 176 -0.53 2.65 13.64
CA ALA A 176 -0.90 4.06 13.69
C ALA A 176 -2.42 4.28 13.69
N ILE A 177 -3.20 3.27 13.32
CA ILE A 177 -4.66 3.35 13.32
C ILE A 177 -5.17 2.82 14.65
N TYR A 178 -5.27 1.49 14.81
CA TYR A 178 -5.80 0.85 16.01
C TYR A 178 -4.95 -0.28 16.56
N ASP A 179 -3.92 -0.74 15.83
CA ASP A 179 -3.14 -1.94 16.16
C ASP A 179 -4.04 -3.16 16.45
N ASN A 180 -5.24 -3.19 15.86
CA ASN A 180 -6.23 -4.23 16.13
C ASN A 180 -7.17 -4.40 14.93
N PRO A 181 -7.01 -5.49 14.17
CA PRO A 181 -7.86 -5.74 13.02
C PRO A 181 -9.35 -5.83 13.36
N TYR A 182 -9.71 -6.32 14.55
CA TYR A 182 -11.12 -6.50 14.94
C TYR A 182 -11.87 -5.17 15.14
N LEU A 183 -11.17 -4.04 15.15
CA LEU A 183 -11.76 -2.71 15.24
C LEU A 183 -12.15 -2.13 13.87
N TRP A 184 -12.07 -2.91 12.80
CA TRP A 184 -12.55 -2.52 11.47
C TRP A 184 -14.01 -2.06 11.46
N ARG A 185 -14.86 -2.64 12.33
CA ARG A 185 -16.29 -2.25 12.46
C ARG A 185 -16.45 -0.79 12.87
N LYS A 186 -15.54 -0.26 13.69
CA LYS A 186 -15.57 1.16 14.09
C LYS A 186 -15.23 2.08 12.92
N LEU A 187 -14.27 1.68 12.07
CA LEU A 187 -13.99 2.41 10.83
C LEU A 187 -15.20 2.39 9.91
N TYR A 188 -15.84 1.22 9.75
CA TYR A 188 -17.04 1.07 8.94
C TYR A 188 -18.18 1.96 9.45
N GLU A 189 -18.54 1.86 10.73
CA GLU A 189 -19.65 2.63 11.32
C GLU A 189 -19.49 4.14 11.14
N ALA A 190 -18.26 4.64 11.29
CA ALA A 190 -17.94 6.06 11.14
C ALA A 190 -17.91 6.54 9.67
N ASN A 191 -17.81 5.63 8.70
CA ASN A 191 -17.60 5.97 7.29
C ASN A 191 -18.56 5.30 6.30
N LYS A 192 -19.54 4.53 6.76
CA LYS A 192 -20.50 3.79 5.92
C LYS A 192 -21.20 4.67 4.88
N ASN A 193 -21.42 5.94 5.19
CA ASN A 193 -22.02 6.93 4.31
C ASN A 193 -21.09 7.43 3.19
N LYS A 194 -19.79 7.11 3.26
CA LYS A 194 -18.78 7.45 2.24
C LYS A 194 -18.42 6.27 1.35
N LEU A 195 -18.88 5.06 1.69
CA LEU A 195 -18.62 3.86 0.90
C LEU A 195 -19.58 3.80 -0.31
N PRO A 196 -19.19 3.13 -1.41
CA PRO A 196 -20.03 2.97 -2.59
C PRO A 196 -21.39 2.33 -2.28
N ASP A 197 -21.41 1.33 -1.40
CA ASP A 197 -22.61 0.73 -0.83
C ASP A 197 -22.54 0.76 0.70
N PRO A 198 -23.38 1.57 1.37
CA PRO A 198 -23.41 1.64 2.83
C PRO A 198 -23.72 0.32 3.53
N ASN A 199 -24.32 -0.67 2.86
CA ASN A 199 -24.66 -1.96 3.43
C ASN A 199 -23.59 -3.05 3.15
N ASN A 200 -22.60 -2.74 2.32
CA ASN A 200 -21.53 -3.65 1.97
C ASN A 200 -20.16 -3.14 2.48
N PRO A 201 -19.71 -3.59 3.68
CA PRO A 201 -18.43 -3.17 4.24
C PRO A 201 -17.20 -3.66 3.46
N ASP A 202 -17.36 -4.66 2.59
CA ASP A 202 -16.27 -5.22 1.79
C ASP A 202 -16.00 -4.39 0.53
N TRP A 203 -16.98 -3.60 0.07
CA TRP A 203 -16.81 -2.72 -1.08
C TRP A 203 -16.14 -1.41 -0.66
N VAL A 204 -14.81 -1.42 -0.73
CA VAL A 204 -13.97 -0.24 -0.53
C VAL A 204 -13.21 0.12 -1.81
N GLU A 205 -13.23 1.39 -2.19
CA GLU A 205 -12.55 1.89 -3.38
C GLU A 205 -11.37 2.80 -3.03
N PRO A 206 -10.27 2.74 -3.81
CA PRO A 206 -9.13 3.65 -3.63
C PRO A 206 -9.54 5.11 -3.76
N GLY A 207 -8.95 5.98 -2.94
CA GLY A 207 -9.20 7.43 -2.93
C GLY A 207 -10.23 7.89 -1.91
N ILE A 208 -11.07 6.99 -1.37
CA ILE A 208 -12.00 7.32 -0.29
C ILE A 208 -11.22 7.77 0.95
N ILE A 209 -11.65 8.87 1.57
CA ILE A 209 -11.05 9.40 2.80
C ILE A 209 -11.87 8.96 4.00
N LEU A 210 -11.34 8.00 4.74
CA LEU A 210 -11.87 7.52 5.99
C LEU A 210 -11.53 8.48 7.12
N THR A 211 -12.50 8.71 8.01
CA THR A 211 -12.30 9.34 9.31
C THR A 211 -11.99 8.24 10.32
N ILE A 212 -10.93 8.41 11.10
CA ILE A 212 -10.50 7.45 12.12
C ILE A 212 -11.02 7.94 13.48
N PRO A 213 -12.13 7.39 14.01
CA PRO A 213 -12.64 7.82 15.30
C PRO A 213 -11.68 7.48 16.45
N SER A 214 -11.64 8.34 17.47
CA SER A 214 -10.90 8.10 18.73
C SER A 214 -11.48 6.94 19.53
N LEU A 215 -10.62 6.06 20.04
CA LEU A 215 -11.02 4.91 20.85
C LEU A 215 -11.10 5.24 22.34
N ARG A 216 -10.21 6.12 22.82
CA ARG A 216 -9.91 6.41 24.22
C ARG A 216 -9.74 7.91 24.49
N GLY A 217 -10.24 8.76 23.58
CA GLY A 217 -10.12 10.22 23.67
C GLY A 217 -8.73 10.74 23.30
N GLU A 218 -7.91 9.90 22.66
CA GLU A 218 -6.64 10.30 22.06
C GLU A 218 -6.85 11.38 21.01
N LYS A 219 -5.90 12.32 20.96
CA LYS A 219 -5.86 13.33 19.90
C LYS A 219 -5.45 12.65 18.60
N ARG A 220 -6.13 13.01 17.53
CA ARG A 220 -5.78 12.63 16.17
C ARG A 220 -5.79 13.87 15.29
N ASP A 221 -4.82 13.97 14.40
CA ASP A 221 -4.75 15.06 13.43
C ASP A 221 -4.10 14.62 12.11
N GLY A 222 -4.39 15.34 11.04
CA GLY A 222 -3.78 15.12 9.73
C GLY A 222 -4.19 13.84 9.01
N MET A 223 -3.51 13.60 7.90
CA MET A 223 -3.68 12.42 7.04
C MET A 223 -2.60 11.39 7.38
N TYR A 224 -2.96 10.10 7.36
CA TYR A 224 -1.99 9.01 7.47
C TYR A 224 -0.96 9.08 6.34
N ASP A 225 0.31 9.05 6.73
CA ASP A 225 1.47 8.97 5.87
C ASP A 225 2.27 7.71 6.25
N PRO A 226 2.41 6.74 5.33
CA PRO A 226 3.18 5.56 5.60
C PRO A 226 4.68 5.82 5.81
N ALA A 227 5.24 6.96 5.44
CA ALA A 227 6.65 7.27 5.69
C ALA A 227 6.92 7.71 7.15
N VAL A 228 5.88 8.03 7.91
CA VAL A 228 5.99 8.68 9.21
C VAL A 228 5.83 7.66 10.35
N THR A 229 6.56 7.89 11.45
CA THR A 229 6.38 7.16 12.70
C THR A 229 5.46 7.95 13.61
N TYR A 230 4.41 7.29 14.10
CA TYR A 230 3.38 7.86 14.95
C TYR A 230 3.59 7.53 16.43
N GLU A 231 3.08 8.40 17.29
CA GLU A 231 2.94 8.13 18.73
C GLU A 231 2.17 6.82 18.98
N LYS A 232 2.48 6.15 20.10
CA LYS A 232 1.77 4.92 20.45
C LYS A 232 0.34 5.21 20.91
N LEU A 233 -0.61 4.39 20.46
CA LEU A 233 -1.98 4.42 20.99
C LEU A 233 -1.97 4.24 22.53
N PRO A 234 -2.61 5.14 23.30
CA PRO A 234 -2.65 5.04 24.76
C PRO A 234 -3.21 3.68 25.19
N SER A 235 -2.63 3.03 26.20
CA SER A 235 -3.14 1.76 26.70
C SER A 235 -4.57 1.90 27.24
N GLY A 236 -5.37 0.85 27.11
CA GLY A 236 -6.72 0.86 27.65
C GLY A 236 -6.65 0.91 29.16
N LYS A 237 -7.45 1.78 29.79
CA LYS A 237 -7.71 1.68 31.23
C LYS A 237 -8.21 0.27 31.49
N LYS A 238 -7.45 -0.51 32.27
CA LYS A 238 -7.90 -1.79 32.82
C LYS A 238 -8.94 -1.52 33.90
#